data_AF-A0A819VER1-F1
#
_entry.id   AF-A0A819VER1-F1
#
_cell.length_a   1.000
_cell.length_b   1.000
_cell.length_c   1.000
_cell.angle_alpha   90.00
_cell.angle_beta   90.00
_cell.angle_gamma   90.00
#
_symmetry.space_group_name_H-M   'P 1'
#
loop_
_entity.id
_entity.type
_entity.pdbx_description
1 polymer ?
#
loop_
_entity_poly.entity_id
_entity_poly.type
_entity_poly.pdbx_seq_one_letter_code
_entity_poly.pdbx_strand_id
1 'polypeptide(L)'
;TDTILYSILVNDTAVGFIAFANVNQEYGTIEIGHVNFSAQLLRTRSATEANYLLLHYAFDILSFRRVEWPCNALNAKSRRAALRLGFQYEGTWIKSDLSRGQSRDKSWFSIVDDEWVQLIQEFQRWLNPANFDSNGQQLTKLNAAQINPRSNKKRE
;
A
#
# COMPACT_ATOMS: atom_id res chain seq x y z
N THR A 1 -17.14 0.87 11.78
CA THR A 1 -15.79 1.46 11.68
C THR A 1 -15.83 2.50 10.59
N ASP A 2 -15.38 3.72 10.90
CA ASP A 2 -15.40 4.81 9.95
C ASP A 2 -14.38 4.57 8.84
N THR A 3 -14.78 4.86 7.61
CA THR A 3 -13.93 4.83 6.43
C THR A 3 -13.67 6.26 6.00
N ILE A 4 -12.40 6.63 5.88
CA ILE A 4 -12.00 7.97 5.43
C ILE A 4 -11.53 7.84 4.00
N LEU A 5 -12.35 8.33 3.06
CA LEU A 5 -12.10 8.26 1.63
C LEU A 5 -11.34 9.49 1.14
N TYR A 6 -10.30 9.28 0.33
CA TYR A 6 -9.54 10.33 -0.32
C TYR A 6 -9.65 10.21 -1.84
N SER A 7 -9.93 11.32 -2.51
CA SER A 7 -9.82 11.46 -3.96
C SER A 7 -8.36 11.71 -4.34
N ILE A 8 -7.88 11.04 -5.39
CA ILE A 8 -6.55 11.26 -5.94
C ILE A 8 -6.67 12.21 -7.12
N LEU A 9 -6.06 13.39 -6.98
CA LEU A 9 -6.00 14.41 -8.03
C LEU A 9 -4.63 14.37 -8.71
N VAL A 10 -4.63 14.38 -10.05
CA VAL A 10 -3.43 14.62 -10.86
C VAL A 10 -3.75 15.78 -11.77
N ASN A 11 -2.99 16.88 -11.67
CA ASN A 11 -3.26 18.14 -12.37
C ASN A 11 -4.74 18.56 -12.21
N ASP A 12 -5.20 18.63 -10.97
CA ASP A 12 -6.58 18.97 -10.55
C ASP A 12 -7.69 18.06 -11.10
N THR A 13 -7.33 16.95 -11.75
CA THR A 13 -8.28 15.98 -12.28
C THR A 13 -8.38 14.78 -11.35
N ALA A 14 -9.59 14.43 -10.93
CA ALA A 14 -9.84 13.23 -10.13
C ALA A 14 -9.65 11.97 -10.96
N VAL A 15 -8.63 11.17 -10.61
CA VAL A 15 -8.20 9.97 -11.37
C VAL A 15 -8.27 8.67 -10.55
N GLY A 16 -8.85 8.71 -9.36
CA GLY A 16 -9.07 7.54 -8.52
C GLY A 16 -9.38 7.91 -7.07
N PHE A 17 -9.51 6.89 -6.23
CA PHE A 17 -9.65 7.05 -4.79
C PHE A 17 -8.92 5.95 -4.02
N ILE A 18 -8.62 6.25 -2.76
CA ILE A 18 -8.01 5.36 -1.77
C ILE A 18 -8.57 5.71 -0.40
N ALA A 19 -8.67 4.76 0.52
CA ALA A 19 -9.23 5.04 1.85
C ALA A 19 -8.36 4.49 2.97
N PHE A 20 -8.47 5.15 4.13
CA PHE A 20 -8.27 4.47 5.40
C PHE A 20 -9.56 3.79 5.83
N ALA A 21 -9.45 2.56 6.30
CA ALA A 21 -10.55 1.79 6.87
C ALA A 21 -10.09 1.10 8.16
N ASN A 22 -11.04 0.49 8.88
CA ASN A 22 -10.79 -0.33 10.07
C ASN A 22 -9.81 0.31 11.08
N VAL A 23 -9.95 1.63 11.26
CA VAL A 23 -9.10 2.40 12.18
C VAL A 23 -9.35 1.93 13.60
N ASN A 24 -8.28 1.50 14.27
CA ASN A 24 -8.27 1.21 15.69
C ASN A 24 -7.19 2.07 16.35
N GLN A 25 -7.63 3.16 16.99
CA GLN A 25 -6.74 4.10 17.67
C GLN A 25 -6.09 3.50 18.93
N GLU A 26 -6.83 2.70 19.68
CA GLU A 26 -6.34 2.06 20.92
C GLU A 26 -5.16 1.11 20.63
N TYR A 27 -5.27 0.33 19.56
CA TYR A 27 -4.22 -0.62 19.18
C TYR A 27 -3.23 -0.07 18.14
N GLY A 28 -3.45 1.15 17.65
CA GLY A 28 -2.63 1.79 16.62
C GLY A 28 -2.59 1.02 15.31
N THR A 29 -3.71 0.43 14.87
CA THR A 29 -3.81 -0.32 13.61
C THR A 29 -4.76 0.35 12.63
N ILE A 30 -4.38 0.41 11.36
CA ILE A 30 -5.20 1.03 10.30
C ILE A 30 -5.08 0.24 9.00
N GLU A 31 -6.14 0.21 8.20
CA GLU A 31 -6.14 -0.42 6.89
C GLU A 31 -6.01 0.63 5.79
N ILE A 32 -5.15 0.39 4.81
CA ILE A 32 -5.26 1.02 3.49
C ILE A 32 -6.11 0.12 2.61
N GLY A 33 -7.29 0.62 2.23
CA GLY A 33 -8.32 -0.14 1.54
C GLY A 33 -9.03 0.68 0.48
N HIS A 34 -10.08 0.07 -0.10
CA HIS A 34 -10.94 0.72 -1.09
C HIS A 34 -10.16 1.39 -2.24
N VAL A 35 -9.07 0.78 -2.70
CA VAL A 35 -8.22 1.33 -3.77
C VAL A 35 -8.91 1.18 -5.13
N ASN A 36 -9.23 2.29 -5.79
CA ASN A 36 -9.73 2.31 -7.17
C ASN A 36 -8.99 3.35 -7.99
N PHE A 37 -8.11 2.89 -8.88
CA PHE A 37 -7.31 3.75 -9.75
C PHE A 37 -7.83 3.66 -11.18
N SER A 38 -8.05 4.81 -11.81
CA SER A 38 -8.36 4.87 -13.24
C SER A 38 -7.17 4.38 -14.07
N ALA A 39 -7.42 4.10 -15.36
CA ALA A 39 -6.36 3.73 -16.30
C ALA A 39 -5.21 4.75 -16.38
N GLN A 40 -5.50 6.03 -16.13
CA GLN A 40 -4.50 7.12 -16.13
C GLN A 40 -3.56 7.06 -14.92
N LEU A 41 -4.00 6.44 -13.82
CA LEU A 41 -3.23 6.36 -12.58
C LEU A 41 -2.51 5.00 -12.43
N LEU A 42 -2.99 3.94 -13.07
CA LEU A 42 -2.37 2.62 -12.96
C LEU A 42 -0.92 2.61 -13.44
N ARG A 43 -0.02 2.13 -12.56
CA ARG A 43 1.43 1.96 -12.83
C ARG A 43 2.17 3.28 -13.08
N THR A 44 1.66 4.40 -12.58
CA THR A 44 2.36 5.70 -12.64
C THR A 44 3.12 5.99 -11.34
N ARG A 45 3.96 7.03 -11.40
CA ARG A 45 4.61 7.63 -10.21
C ARG A 45 3.55 8.06 -9.18
N SER A 46 2.52 8.78 -9.62
CA SER A 46 1.45 9.30 -8.76
C SER A 46 0.67 8.21 -8.02
N ALA A 47 0.49 7.02 -8.62
CA ALA A 47 -0.11 5.89 -7.88
C ALA A 47 0.75 5.43 -6.70
N THR A 48 2.07 5.40 -6.87
CA THR A 48 2.98 5.02 -5.78
C THR A 48 3.04 6.14 -4.73
N GLU A 49 3.06 7.40 -5.18
CA GLU A 49 3.04 8.58 -4.31
C GLU A 49 1.78 8.64 -3.44
N ALA A 50 0.59 8.35 -3.99
CA ALA A 50 -0.64 8.30 -3.21
C ALA A 50 -0.58 7.28 -2.06
N ASN A 51 0.01 6.10 -2.31
CA ASN A 51 0.21 5.10 -1.26
C ASN A 51 1.27 5.54 -0.25
N TYR A 52 2.37 6.15 -0.71
CA TYR A 52 3.40 6.70 0.16
C TYR A 52 2.84 7.77 1.11
N LEU A 53 2.01 8.69 0.61
CA LEU A 53 1.42 9.75 1.42
C LEU A 53 0.53 9.18 2.53
N LEU A 54 -0.27 8.14 2.24
CA LEU A 54 -1.06 7.47 3.27
C LEU A 54 -0.17 6.73 4.28
N LEU A 55 0.86 6.02 3.83
CA LEU A 55 1.81 5.35 4.73
C LEU A 55 2.52 6.34 5.65
N HIS A 56 3.08 7.42 5.09
CA HIS A 56 3.72 8.50 5.84
C HIS A 56 2.76 9.14 6.83
N TYR A 57 1.52 9.43 6.42
CA TYR A 57 0.54 10.00 7.33
C TYR A 57 0.19 9.05 8.48
N ALA A 58 -0.01 7.77 8.20
CA ALA A 58 -0.31 6.77 9.22
C ALA A 58 0.83 6.61 10.24
N PHE A 59 2.07 6.46 9.77
CA PHE A 59 3.23 6.22 10.64
C PHE A 59 3.78 7.50 11.26
N ASP A 60 4.14 8.51 10.45
CA ASP A 60 4.90 9.67 10.93
C ASP A 60 4.02 10.75 11.57
N ILE A 61 2.75 10.87 11.15
CA ILE A 61 1.84 11.90 11.67
C ILE A 61 0.89 11.34 12.72
N LEU A 62 0.26 10.19 12.44
CA LEU A 62 -0.69 9.59 13.36
C LEU A 62 -0.05 8.62 14.36
N SER A 63 1.23 8.27 14.21
CA SER A 63 1.95 7.34 15.09
C SER A 63 1.30 5.96 15.21
N PHE A 64 0.65 5.49 14.14
CA PHE A 64 0.12 4.12 14.10
C PHE A 64 1.28 3.14 14.01
N ARG A 65 1.16 2.02 14.70
CA ARG A 65 2.19 0.98 14.73
C ARG A 65 2.05 -0.06 13.61
N ARG A 66 0.91 -0.05 12.91
CA ARG A 66 0.60 -1.05 11.88
C ARG A 66 -0.35 -0.52 10.82
N VAL A 67 0.05 -0.71 9.56
CA VAL A 67 -0.80 -0.48 8.39
C VAL A 67 -1.07 -1.81 7.68
N GLU A 68 -2.33 -2.08 7.38
CA GLU A 68 -2.80 -3.33 6.79
C GLU A 68 -3.24 -3.16 5.34
N TRP A 69 -3.08 -4.23 4.55
CA TRP A 69 -3.56 -4.32 3.18
C TRP A 69 -4.24 -5.68 2.97
N PRO A 70 -5.54 -5.81 3.26
CA PRO A 70 -6.30 -6.98 2.88
C PRO A 70 -6.69 -6.92 1.40
N CYS A 71 -6.63 -8.05 0.72
CA CYS A 71 -7.20 -8.16 -0.62
C CYS A 71 -7.73 -9.57 -0.89
N ASN A 72 -8.65 -9.69 -1.85
CA ASN A 72 -9.08 -11.01 -2.36
C ASN A 72 -7.84 -11.82 -2.80
N ALA A 73 -7.71 -13.05 -2.33
CA ALA A 73 -6.59 -13.95 -2.62
C ALA A 73 -6.39 -14.19 -4.13
N LEU A 74 -7.49 -14.17 -4.91
CA LEU A 74 -7.47 -14.31 -6.37
C LEU A 74 -7.06 -13.02 -7.10
N ASN A 75 -7.03 -11.86 -6.41
CA ASN A 75 -6.62 -10.59 -7.01
C ASN A 75 -5.09 -10.46 -7.06
N ALA A 76 -4.47 -11.14 -8.03
CA ALA A 76 -3.02 -11.14 -8.22
C ALA A 76 -2.43 -9.73 -8.46
N LYS A 77 -3.21 -8.79 -9.02
CA LYS A 77 -2.76 -7.41 -9.22
C LYS A 77 -2.59 -6.68 -7.88
N SER A 78 -3.58 -6.77 -6.99
CA SER A 78 -3.52 -6.15 -5.66
C SER A 78 -2.44 -6.78 -4.78
N ARG A 79 -2.33 -8.12 -4.79
CA ARG A 79 -1.25 -8.83 -4.07
C ARG A 79 0.15 -8.39 -4.51
N ARG A 80 0.38 -8.24 -5.82
CA ARG A 80 1.66 -7.73 -6.34
C ARG A 80 1.90 -6.27 -5.96
N ALA A 81 0.85 -5.45 -5.89
CA ALA A 81 0.97 -4.06 -5.45
C ALA A 81 1.40 -3.98 -3.98
N ALA A 82 0.73 -4.72 -3.10
CA ALA A 82 1.08 -4.81 -1.67
C ALA A 82 2.56 -5.20 -1.50
N LEU A 83 2.98 -6.30 -2.12
CA LEU A 83 4.37 -6.76 -2.07
C LEU A 83 5.35 -5.70 -2.61
N ARG A 84 5.07 -5.11 -3.78
CA ARG A 84 5.93 -4.06 -4.38
C ARG A 84 6.10 -2.86 -3.44
N LEU A 85 5.05 -2.49 -2.70
CA LEU A 85 5.05 -1.37 -1.75
C LEU A 85 5.74 -1.71 -0.42
N GLY A 86 6.25 -2.93 -0.26
CA GLY A 86 6.96 -3.35 0.96
C GLY A 86 6.08 -4.05 1.99
N PHE A 87 4.77 -4.22 1.75
CA PHE A 87 3.91 -4.98 2.65
C PHE A 87 4.29 -6.46 2.66
N GLN A 88 4.20 -7.07 3.84
CA GLN A 88 4.60 -8.45 4.10
C GLN A 88 3.38 -9.35 4.26
N TYR A 89 3.40 -10.50 3.59
CA TYR A 89 2.29 -11.46 3.65
C TYR A 89 2.26 -12.19 5.00
N GLU A 90 1.09 -12.17 5.65
CA GLU A 90 0.88 -12.75 6.98
C GLU A 90 -0.05 -13.96 7.00
N GLY A 91 -0.90 -14.11 5.98
CA GLY A 91 -1.79 -15.26 5.91
C GLY A 91 -2.97 -15.04 4.98
N THR A 92 -3.74 -16.10 4.76
CA THR A 92 -4.99 -16.05 4.02
C THR A 92 -6.09 -16.61 4.89
N TRP A 93 -7.13 -15.82 5.10
CA TRP A 93 -8.34 -16.25 5.79
C TRP A 93 -9.27 -16.91 4.77
N ILE A 94 -9.53 -18.19 4.98
CA ILE A 94 -10.37 -19.01 4.09
C ILE A 94 -11.84 -18.70 4.36
N LYS A 95 -12.61 -18.51 3.28
CA LYS A 95 -14.02 -18.08 3.34
C LYS A 95 -14.22 -16.83 4.21
N SER A 96 -13.30 -15.87 4.12
CA SER A 96 -13.28 -14.66 4.94
C SER A 96 -14.53 -13.79 4.79
N ASP A 97 -15.09 -13.71 3.58
CA ASP A 97 -16.32 -12.99 3.33
C ASP A 97 -17.09 -13.51 2.11
N LEU A 98 -18.28 -12.94 1.90
CA LEU A 98 -19.10 -13.14 0.72
C LEU A 98 -19.12 -11.85 -0.11
N SER A 99 -18.96 -11.98 -1.42
CA SER A 99 -19.13 -10.87 -2.36
C SER A 99 -19.88 -11.33 -3.57
N ARG A 100 -20.99 -10.64 -3.86
CA ARG A 100 -21.89 -10.99 -4.98
C ARG A 100 -22.28 -12.48 -4.95
N GLY A 101 -22.56 -13.00 -3.75
CA GLY A 101 -22.97 -14.40 -3.54
C GLY A 101 -21.85 -15.45 -3.62
N GLN A 102 -20.60 -15.05 -3.90
CA GLN A 102 -19.46 -15.98 -3.95
C GLN A 102 -18.59 -15.84 -2.70
N SER A 103 -18.11 -16.98 -2.20
CA SER A 103 -17.13 -17.01 -1.11
C SER A 103 -15.78 -16.49 -1.59
N ARG A 104 -15.13 -15.67 -0.75
CA ARG A 104 -13.81 -15.12 -1.03
C ARG A 104 -12.85 -15.42 0.11
N ASP A 105 -11.67 -15.87 -0.28
CA ASP A 105 -10.51 -15.92 0.59
C ASP A 105 -9.83 -14.54 0.59
N LYS A 106 -9.32 -14.14 1.76
CA LYS A 106 -8.70 -12.82 1.96
C LYS A 106 -7.25 -12.99 2.36
N SER A 107 -6.34 -12.56 1.49
CA SER A 107 -4.92 -12.47 1.81
C SER A 107 -4.64 -11.18 2.57
N TRP A 108 -3.93 -11.30 3.69
CA TRP A 108 -3.55 -10.21 4.56
C TRP A 108 -2.07 -9.90 4.43
N PHE A 109 -1.78 -8.60 4.35
CA PHE A 109 -0.43 -8.07 4.35
C PHE A 109 -0.32 -6.89 5.31
N SER A 110 0.88 -6.61 5.81
CA SER A 110 1.12 -5.47 6.69
C SER A 110 2.48 -4.80 6.49
N ILE A 111 2.57 -3.55 6.95
CA ILE A 111 3.82 -2.89 7.33
C ILE A 111 3.66 -2.51 8.81
N VAL A 112 4.73 -2.64 9.60
CA VAL A 112 4.79 -2.12 10.97
C VAL A 112 5.77 -0.97 11.07
N ASP A 113 5.64 -0.18 12.14
CA ASP A 113 6.48 0.98 12.45
C ASP A 113 7.99 0.70 12.34
N ASP A 114 8.48 -0.40 12.90
CA ASP A 114 9.90 -0.79 12.84
C ASP A 114 10.42 -0.96 11.39
N GLU A 115 9.55 -1.34 10.45
CA GLU A 115 9.89 -1.52 9.04
C GLU A 115 9.80 -0.21 8.26
N TRP A 116 8.90 0.68 8.68
CA TRP A 116 8.67 1.96 8.02
C TRP A 116 9.92 2.81 7.96
N VAL A 117 10.76 2.78 9.00
CA VAL A 117 12.02 3.55 9.09
C VAL A 117 12.94 3.34 7.88
N GLN A 118 12.97 2.12 7.31
CA GLN A 118 13.76 1.84 6.11
C GLN A 118 12.97 2.10 4.83
N LEU A 119 11.66 1.80 4.84
CA LEU A 119 10.79 1.97 3.69
C LEU A 119 10.64 3.44 3.29
N ILE A 120 10.54 4.37 4.24
CA ILE A 120 10.39 5.80 3.97
C ILE A 120 11.55 6.33 3.12
N GLN A 121 12.78 5.93 3.43
CA GLN A 121 13.99 6.37 2.71
C GLN A 121 13.96 5.87 1.25
N GLU A 122 13.51 4.64 1.04
CA GLU A 122 13.38 4.04 -0.29
C GLU A 122 12.26 4.68 -1.11
N PHE A 123 11.11 4.98 -0.49
CA PHE A 123 10.05 5.73 -1.16
C PHE A 123 10.53 7.13 -1.57
N GLN A 124 11.22 7.85 -0.68
CA GLN A 124 11.75 9.18 -0.97
C GLN A 124 12.81 9.13 -2.09
N ARG A 125 13.71 8.15 -2.05
CA ARG A 125 14.70 7.91 -3.12
C ARG A 125 14.01 7.63 -4.46
N TRP A 126 13.02 6.74 -4.46
CA TRP A 126 12.34 6.35 -5.70
C TRP A 126 11.45 7.45 -6.26
N LEU A 127 10.77 8.23 -5.39
CA LEU A 127 9.91 9.36 -5.76
C LEU A 127 10.71 10.63 -6.11
N ASN A 128 12.01 10.68 -5.85
CA ASN A 128 12.84 11.82 -6.22
C ASN A 128 12.72 12.09 -7.73
N PRO A 129 12.46 13.33 -8.17
CA PRO A 129 12.41 13.68 -9.60
C PRO A 129 13.63 13.21 -10.40
N ALA A 130 14.82 13.18 -9.79
CA ALA A 130 16.04 12.70 -10.41
C ALA A 130 16.03 11.20 -10.77
N ASN A 131 15.10 10.41 -10.22
CA ASN A 131 14.92 9.00 -10.57
C ASN A 131 14.02 8.80 -11.81
N PHE A 132 13.60 9.86 -12.50
CA PHE A 132 12.78 9.77 -13.70
C PHE A 132 13.43 10.53 -14.85
N ASP A 133 13.40 9.95 -16.05
CA ASP A 133 13.86 10.62 -17.26
C ASP A 133 12.84 11.65 -17.78
N SER A 134 13.18 12.32 -18.88
CA SER A 134 12.30 13.32 -19.52
C SER A 134 10.97 12.75 -20.03
N ASN A 135 10.86 11.43 -20.19
CA ASN A 135 9.63 10.75 -20.61
C ASN A 135 8.83 10.23 -19.41
N GLY A 136 9.27 10.51 -18.18
CA GLY A 136 8.65 10.03 -16.94
C GLY A 136 8.93 8.55 -16.64
N GLN A 137 9.88 7.93 -17.32
CA GLN A 137 10.27 6.54 -17.07
C GLN A 137 11.25 6.48 -15.89
N GLN A 138 10.99 5.59 -14.94
CA GLN A 138 11.88 5.39 -13.79
C GLN A 138 13.26 4.90 -14.25
N LEU A 139 14.34 5.48 -13.72
CA LEU A 139 15.73 5.06 -13.92
C LEU A 139 16.04 3.83 -13.08
N THR A 140 15.55 3.79 -11.84
CA THR A 140 15.65 2.64 -10.95
C THR A 140 14.28 2.23 -10.41
N LYS A 141 14.13 0.94 -10.11
CA LYS A 141 12.89 0.38 -9.56
C LYS A 141 12.74 0.70 -8.08
N LEU A 142 11.49 0.68 -7.62
CA LEU A 142 11.17 0.65 -6.19
C LEU A 142 11.54 -0.73 -5.65
N ASN A 143 12.38 -0.76 -4.62
CA ASN A 143 12.94 -1.95 -4.00
C ASN A 143 12.38 -2.19 -2.59
N ALA A 144 11.29 -1.52 -2.21
CA ALA A 144 10.62 -1.63 -0.90
C ALA A 144 10.41 -3.09 -0.45
N ALA A 145 10.03 -3.97 -1.38
CA ALA A 145 9.85 -5.41 -1.12
C ALA A 145 11.12 -6.14 -0.64
N GLN A 146 12.29 -5.70 -1.11
CA GLN A 146 13.59 -6.35 -0.88
C GLN A 146 14.28 -5.81 0.36
N ILE A 147 14.05 -4.53 0.67
CA ILE A 147 14.68 -3.88 1.82
C ILE A 147 13.89 -4.07 3.12
N ASN A 148 12.60 -4.43 3.06
CA ASN A 148 11.82 -4.65 4.27
C ASN A 148 12.46 -5.78 5.10
N PRO A 149 12.88 -5.54 6.36
CA PRO A 149 13.60 -6.52 7.17
C PRO A 149 12.91 -7.89 7.30
N ARG A 150 11.57 -7.92 7.29
CA ARG A 150 10.80 -9.16 7.42
C ARG A 150 10.76 -9.98 6.12
N SER A 151 11.17 -9.41 4.97
CA SER A 151 11.34 -10.19 3.73
C SER A 151 12.49 -11.20 3.83
N ASN A 152 13.47 -10.95 4.70
CA ASN A 152 14.68 -11.76 4.82
C ASN A 152 14.60 -12.85 5.90
N LYS A 153 13.59 -12.83 6.78
CA LYS A 153 13.43 -13.77 7.89
C LYS A 153 12.76 -15.12 7.51
N LYS A 154 12.48 -15.39 6.22
CA LYS A 154 11.83 -16.63 5.75
C LYS A 154 12.79 -17.65 5.09
N ARG A 155 14.08 -17.65 5.45
CA ARG A 155 15.06 -18.64 4.96
C ARG A 155 15.72 -19.47 6.09
N GLU A 156 15.02 -19.66 7.21
CA GLU A 156 15.37 -20.64 8.25
C GLU A 156 14.21 -21.62 8.42
#